data_AF-A0A972Z1M7-F1
#
_entry.id   AF-A0A972Z1M7-F1
#
_cell.length_a   1.000
_cell.length_b   1.000
_cell.length_c   1.000
_cell.angle_alpha   90.00
_cell.angle_beta   90.00
_cell.angle_gamma   90.00
#
_symmetry.space_group_name_H-M   'P 1'
#
loop_
_entity.id
_entity.type
_entity.pdbx_description
1 polymer ?
#
loop_
_entity_poly.entity_id
_entity_poly.type
_entity_poly.pdbx_seq_one_letter_code
_entity_poly.pdbx_strand_id
1 'polypeptide(L)'
;SDDKAHCYSENINLDESGCASFTLKTELGSCEVNLTVPGKHNVCNAVAAACIALEFGASLEDIALGLAQMQPVKGRLNLYQLHDKTSGCNIKLIDDSYNANLESAKAAAQLLSSYPGKQLLILGDMGELGSEARRYHQELGEFAKNLQLNTLLSLGVLSQSASDAFAQNNDKNELSQHFSQRNDLMAHLFSMLNEQLAAGQQDIAILVKGSRSAHMEHVVTEIMHWFEQMNSQQSTSQESCTNESNASKNQASENQSKEGKA
;
A
#
# COMPACT_ATOMS: atom_id res chain seq x y z
N SER A 1 -8.10 -6.91 -32.35
CA SER A 1 -7.12 -6.24 -33.21
C SER A 1 -7.78 -4.99 -33.70
N ASP A 2 -7.22 -3.83 -33.38
CA ASP A 2 -7.71 -2.54 -33.85
C ASP A 2 -6.84 -2.14 -35.04
N ASP A 3 -7.35 -2.34 -36.25
CA ASP A 3 -6.62 -2.27 -37.54
C ASP A 3 -6.31 -0.81 -37.96
N LYS A 4 -6.24 0.11 -36.99
CA LYS A 4 -6.07 1.56 -37.17
C LYS A 4 -5.07 2.20 -36.21
N ALA A 5 -4.45 1.44 -35.31
CA ALA A 5 -3.50 2.00 -34.36
C ALA A 5 -2.09 2.06 -34.97
N HIS A 6 -1.51 3.26 -35.08
CA HIS A 6 -0.12 3.45 -35.53
C HIS A 6 0.92 2.85 -34.55
N CYS A 7 0.51 2.57 -33.32
CA CYS A 7 1.32 1.95 -32.28
C CYS A 7 0.44 1.02 -31.42
N TYR A 8 0.80 -0.26 -31.31
CA TYR A 8 0.03 -1.25 -30.53
C TYR A 8 0.91 -2.41 -30.01
N SER A 9 0.39 -3.20 -29.07
CA SER A 9 1.09 -4.35 -28.48
C SER A 9 0.54 -5.70 -29.00
N GLU A 10 1.42 -6.66 -29.27
CA GLU A 10 1.10 -8.06 -29.57
C GLU A 10 1.81 -9.01 -28.59
N ASN A 11 1.36 -10.27 -28.51
CA ASN A 11 2.03 -11.33 -27.73
C ASN A 11 2.25 -10.99 -26.25
N ILE A 12 1.25 -10.38 -25.60
CA ILE A 12 1.34 -10.00 -24.19
C ILE A 12 1.40 -11.25 -23.32
N ASN A 13 2.51 -11.41 -22.61
CA ASN A 13 2.70 -12.42 -21.57
C ASN A 13 2.92 -11.75 -20.22
N LEU A 14 2.56 -12.43 -19.14
CA LEU A 14 2.84 -11.99 -17.77
C LEU A 14 3.76 -13.02 -17.12
N ASP A 15 4.79 -12.55 -16.42
CA ASP A 15 5.65 -13.40 -15.61
C ASP A 15 5.03 -13.70 -14.22
N GLU A 16 5.74 -14.46 -13.41
CA GLU A 16 5.32 -14.84 -12.04
C GLU A 16 5.18 -13.63 -11.10
N SER A 17 5.86 -12.52 -11.41
CA SER A 17 5.77 -11.25 -10.67
C SER A 17 4.64 -10.35 -11.21
N GLY A 18 3.92 -10.79 -12.25
CA GLY A 18 2.87 -10.03 -12.91
C GLY A 18 3.37 -8.93 -13.85
N CYS A 19 4.66 -8.92 -14.16
CA CYS A 19 5.29 -7.99 -15.10
C CYS A 19 5.06 -8.46 -16.54
N ALA A 20 4.75 -7.51 -17.43
CA ALA A 20 4.37 -7.83 -18.80
C ALA A 20 5.56 -7.80 -19.77
N SER A 21 5.62 -8.80 -20.64
CA SER A 21 6.44 -8.78 -21.85
C SER A 21 5.55 -8.81 -23.09
N PHE A 22 5.89 -8.02 -24.12
CA PHE A 22 5.10 -7.93 -25.34
C PHE A 22 5.94 -7.38 -26.51
N THR A 23 5.49 -7.67 -27.73
CA THR A 23 6.03 -7.07 -28.95
C THR A 23 5.32 -5.73 -29.20
N LEU A 24 6.07 -4.63 -29.22
CA LEU A 24 5.57 -3.32 -29.64
C LEU A 24 5.60 -3.23 -31.17
N LYS A 25 4.46 -2.95 -31.80
CA LYS A 25 4.31 -2.71 -33.25
C LYS A 25 4.11 -1.23 -33.49
N THR A 26 4.87 -0.69 -34.44
CA THR A 26 4.87 0.73 -34.82
C THR A 26 5.03 0.86 -36.33
N GLU A 27 4.81 2.05 -36.88
CA GLU A 27 5.08 2.31 -38.31
C GLU A 27 6.57 2.21 -38.68
N LEU A 28 7.48 2.40 -37.71
CA LEU A 28 8.92 2.33 -37.92
C LEU A 28 9.49 0.91 -37.78
N GLY A 29 8.65 -0.07 -37.41
CA GLY A 29 9.05 -1.45 -37.17
C GLY A 29 8.54 -1.96 -35.83
N SER A 30 9.22 -2.97 -35.28
CA SER A 30 8.83 -3.59 -34.01
C SER A 30 10.01 -3.88 -33.11
N CYS A 31 9.80 -3.78 -31.80
CA CYS A 31 10.77 -4.16 -30.78
C CYS A 31 10.10 -4.97 -29.66
N GLU A 32 10.91 -5.77 -28.96
CA GLU A 32 10.47 -6.49 -27.77
C GLU A 32 10.56 -5.57 -26.54
N VAL A 33 9.49 -5.53 -25.75
CA VAL A 33 9.40 -4.73 -24.54
C VAL A 33 9.21 -5.64 -23.34
N ASN A 34 10.04 -5.43 -22.32
CA ASN A 34 9.89 -6.06 -21.02
C ASN A 34 9.64 -4.96 -19.99
N LEU A 35 8.46 -4.95 -19.38
CA LEU A 35 8.15 -4.01 -18.32
C LEU A 35 8.69 -4.53 -16.99
N THR A 36 9.21 -3.62 -16.19
CA THR A 36 9.65 -3.87 -14.81
C THR A 36 8.53 -3.61 -13.79
N VAL A 37 7.37 -3.13 -14.25
CA VAL A 37 6.22 -2.78 -13.43
C VAL A 37 5.10 -3.80 -13.62
N PRO A 38 4.50 -4.31 -12.53
CA PRO A 38 3.44 -5.31 -12.62
C PRO A 38 2.14 -4.70 -13.13
N GLY A 39 1.32 -5.53 -13.80
CA GLY A 39 -0.04 -5.19 -14.20
C GLY A 39 -0.23 -5.02 -15.71
N LYS A 40 -1.21 -5.75 -16.27
CA LYS A 40 -1.52 -5.73 -17.71
C LYS A 40 -1.90 -4.34 -18.25
N HIS A 41 -2.49 -3.48 -17.42
CA HIS A 41 -2.83 -2.10 -17.81
C HIS A 41 -1.58 -1.24 -18.10
N ASN A 42 -0.42 -1.60 -17.55
CA ASN A 42 0.82 -0.90 -17.85
C ASN A 42 1.33 -1.15 -19.28
N VAL A 43 0.83 -2.18 -19.97
CA VAL A 43 1.07 -2.37 -21.41
C VAL A 43 0.48 -1.20 -22.19
N CYS A 44 -0.76 -0.79 -21.90
CA CYS A 44 -1.38 0.36 -22.56
C CYS A 44 -0.61 1.66 -22.28
N ASN A 45 -0.15 1.86 -21.05
CA ASN A 45 0.68 3.01 -20.68
C ASN A 45 2.02 3.01 -21.43
N ALA A 46 2.65 1.83 -21.57
CA ALA A 46 3.91 1.68 -22.27
C ALA A 46 3.75 1.95 -23.78
N VAL A 47 2.69 1.42 -24.41
CA VAL A 47 2.36 1.70 -25.83
C VAL A 47 2.11 3.20 -26.05
N ALA A 48 1.36 3.85 -25.15
CA ALA A 48 1.11 5.29 -25.23
C ALA A 48 2.40 6.11 -25.06
N ALA A 49 3.23 5.76 -24.08
CA ALA A 49 4.51 6.41 -23.85
C ALA A 49 5.47 6.24 -25.05
N ALA A 50 5.51 5.03 -25.63
CA ALA A 50 6.28 4.75 -26.84
C ALA A 50 5.80 5.59 -28.02
N CYS A 51 4.49 5.67 -28.25
CA CYS A 51 3.91 6.51 -29.31
C CYS A 51 4.33 7.97 -29.15
N ILE A 52 4.27 8.52 -27.94
CA ILE A 52 4.72 9.89 -27.67
C ILE A 52 6.23 10.03 -27.93
N ALA A 53 7.04 9.10 -27.42
CA ALA A 53 8.50 9.16 -27.59
C ALA A 53 8.92 9.12 -29.08
N LEU A 54 8.23 8.33 -29.91
CA LEU A 54 8.45 8.30 -31.36
C LEU A 54 8.18 9.65 -32.02
N GLU A 55 7.09 10.35 -31.65
CA GLU A 55 6.78 11.68 -32.16
C GLU A 55 7.86 12.72 -31.82
N PHE A 56 8.63 12.48 -30.76
CA PHE A 56 9.79 13.30 -30.37
C PHE A 56 11.14 12.75 -30.87
N GLY A 57 11.13 11.76 -31.77
CA GLY A 57 12.31 11.25 -32.47
C GLY A 57 13.13 10.20 -31.72
N ALA A 58 12.58 9.58 -30.67
CA ALA A 58 13.23 8.43 -30.03
C ALA A 58 13.29 7.23 -30.99
N SER A 59 14.38 6.47 -30.97
CA SER A 59 14.48 5.20 -31.71
C SER A 59 13.70 4.07 -31.01
N LEU A 60 13.43 2.97 -31.73
CA LEU A 60 12.83 1.79 -31.12
C LEU A 60 13.72 1.17 -30.04
N GLU A 61 15.04 1.26 -30.23
CA GLU A 61 16.05 0.88 -29.24
C GLU A 61 15.96 1.75 -27.98
N ASP A 62 15.83 3.08 -28.11
CA ASP A 62 15.67 3.99 -26.97
C ASP A 62 14.40 3.68 -26.17
N ILE A 63 13.30 3.39 -26.88
CA ILE A 63 12.01 3.02 -26.26
C ILE A 63 12.12 1.71 -25.50
N ALA A 64 12.66 0.67 -26.14
CA ALA A 64 12.83 -0.64 -25.51
C ALA A 64 13.73 -0.54 -24.27
N LEU A 65 14.84 0.19 -24.38
CA LEU A 65 15.77 0.43 -23.28
C LEU A 65 15.12 1.23 -22.15
N GLY A 66 14.45 2.34 -22.46
CA GLY A 66 13.81 3.21 -21.48
C GLY A 66 12.71 2.52 -20.69
N LEU A 67 11.88 1.71 -21.36
CA LEU A 67 10.84 0.90 -20.71
C LEU A 67 11.43 -0.23 -19.86
N ALA A 68 12.50 -0.88 -20.32
CA ALA A 68 13.19 -1.94 -19.58
C ALA A 68 13.98 -1.40 -18.37
N GLN A 69 14.40 -0.13 -18.39
CA GLN A 69 15.12 0.52 -17.29
C GLN A 69 14.21 1.27 -16.33
N MET A 70 12.89 1.30 -16.59
CA MET A 70 11.92 1.97 -15.74
C MET A 70 12.08 1.47 -14.30
N GLN A 71 12.35 2.40 -13.37
CA GLN A 71 12.42 2.05 -11.96
C GLN A 71 11.01 1.98 -11.38
N PRO A 72 10.76 1.11 -10.40
CA PRO A 72 9.54 1.16 -9.60
C PRO A 72 9.34 2.57 -9.08
N VAL A 73 8.20 3.17 -9.41
CA VAL A 73 7.86 4.51 -8.95
C VAL A 73 7.29 4.38 -7.55
N LYS A 74 7.94 5.03 -6.57
CA LYS A 74 7.41 5.11 -5.20
C LYS A 74 5.96 5.60 -5.22
N GLY A 75 5.07 4.90 -4.53
CA GLY A 75 3.65 5.18 -4.49
C GLY A 75 2.82 4.53 -5.60
N ARG A 76 3.37 3.56 -6.35
CA ARG A 76 2.63 2.77 -7.35
C ARG A 76 2.65 1.28 -7.00
N LEU A 77 1.74 0.89 -6.10
CA LEU A 77 1.58 -0.47 -5.58
C LEU A 77 2.86 -1.07 -4.96
N ASN A 78 3.60 -0.27 -4.18
CA ASN A 78 4.72 -0.81 -3.42
C ASN A 78 4.21 -1.60 -2.21
N LEU A 79 4.65 -2.85 -2.07
CA LEU A 79 4.25 -3.74 -0.98
C LEU A 79 5.34 -3.77 0.10
N TYR A 80 4.97 -3.39 1.32
CA TYR A 80 5.81 -3.48 2.50
C TYR A 80 5.26 -4.54 3.44
N GLN A 81 6.09 -5.53 3.75
CA GLN A 81 5.76 -6.55 4.74
C GLN A 81 6.34 -6.11 6.09
N LEU A 82 5.46 -5.74 7.01
CA LEU A 82 5.77 -5.32 8.36
C LEU A 82 5.36 -6.45 9.31
N HIS A 83 6.03 -6.53 10.45
CA HIS A 83 5.77 -7.56 11.45
C HIS A 83 5.84 -6.91 12.84
N ASP A 84 4.82 -7.15 13.67
CA ASP A 84 4.91 -6.84 15.09
C ASP A 84 5.49 -8.04 15.84
N LYS A 85 6.69 -7.87 16.40
CA LYS A 85 7.40 -8.97 17.07
C LYS A 85 6.71 -9.44 18.34
N THR A 86 5.85 -8.61 18.95
CA THR A 86 5.18 -8.94 20.22
C THR A 86 3.92 -9.78 20.01
N SER A 87 3.01 -9.32 19.16
CA SER A 87 1.80 -10.09 18.84
C SER A 87 2.08 -11.27 17.91
N GLY A 88 3.11 -11.19 17.07
CA GLY A 88 3.31 -12.16 15.97
C GLY A 88 2.47 -11.84 14.73
N CYS A 89 1.78 -10.70 14.70
CA CYS A 89 0.91 -10.29 13.60
C CYS A 89 1.72 -9.87 12.37
N ASN A 90 1.29 -10.30 11.18
CA ASN A 90 1.79 -9.79 9.92
C ASN A 90 0.98 -8.58 9.47
N ILE A 91 1.65 -7.54 9.04
CA ILE A 91 1.03 -6.34 8.51
C ILE A 91 1.52 -6.15 7.08
N LYS A 92 0.59 -6.07 6.13
CA LYS A 92 0.89 -5.76 4.74
C LYS A 92 0.47 -4.33 4.46
N LEU A 93 1.44 -3.46 4.20
CA LEU A 93 1.20 -2.07 3.79
C LEU A 93 1.36 -1.95 2.28
N ILE A 94 0.34 -1.45 1.61
CA ILE A 94 0.26 -1.26 0.16
C ILE A 94 0.27 0.24 -0.10
N ASP A 95 1.38 0.74 -0.63
CA ASP A 95 1.54 2.14 -1.01
C ASP A 95 1.13 2.34 -2.48
N ASP A 96 -0.05 2.94 -2.66
CA ASP A 96 -0.59 3.38 -3.95
C ASP A 96 -0.92 4.88 -3.93
N SER A 97 -0.08 5.65 -3.22
CA SER A 97 -0.29 7.06 -2.90
C SER A 97 0.02 8.07 -4.02
N TYR A 98 0.57 7.61 -5.15
CA TYR A 98 1.06 8.51 -6.20
C TYR A 98 -0.05 9.18 -7.02
N ASN A 99 -1.06 8.41 -7.41
CA ASN A 99 -2.19 8.90 -8.19
C ASN A 99 -3.47 8.14 -7.83
N ALA A 100 -4.60 8.83 -7.94
CA ALA A 100 -5.90 8.21 -7.74
C ALA A 100 -6.93 8.78 -8.70
N ASN A 101 -7.48 7.86 -9.48
CA ASN A 101 -8.75 8.00 -10.20
C ASN A 101 -9.68 6.86 -9.76
N LEU A 102 -10.96 6.94 -10.12
CA LEU A 102 -11.96 5.97 -9.66
C LEU A 102 -11.61 4.53 -10.03
N GLU A 103 -11.23 4.26 -11.27
CA GLU A 103 -10.96 2.89 -11.74
C GLU A 103 -9.76 2.28 -11.02
N SER A 104 -8.66 3.02 -10.91
CA SER A 104 -7.47 2.59 -10.17
C SER A 104 -7.79 2.38 -8.68
N ALA A 105 -8.66 3.20 -8.09
CA ALA A 105 -9.03 3.08 -6.68
C ALA A 105 -9.93 1.86 -6.44
N LYS A 106 -10.85 1.55 -7.34
CA LYS A 106 -11.61 0.30 -7.29
C LYS A 106 -10.71 -0.93 -7.44
N ALA A 107 -9.76 -0.89 -8.38
CA ALA A 107 -8.79 -1.98 -8.54
C ALA A 107 -7.94 -2.18 -7.28
N ALA A 108 -7.49 -1.08 -6.66
CA ALA A 108 -6.76 -1.11 -5.40
C ALA A 108 -7.60 -1.70 -4.25
N ALA A 109 -8.86 -1.27 -4.11
CA ALA A 109 -9.79 -1.82 -3.11
C ALA A 109 -10.05 -3.32 -3.33
N GLN A 110 -10.20 -3.75 -4.58
CA GLN A 110 -10.37 -5.17 -4.93
C GLN A 110 -9.13 -6.01 -4.62
N LEU A 111 -7.93 -5.47 -4.84
CA LEU A 111 -6.68 -6.09 -4.43
C LEU A 111 -6.62 -6.20 -2.91
N LEU A 112 -6.94 -5.12 -2.19
CA LEU A 112 -6.96 -5.10 -0.74
C LEU A 112 -7.92 -6.17 -0.17
N SER A 113 -9.13 -6.31 -0.73
CA SER A 113 -10.11 -7.30 -0.28
C SER A 113 -9.67 -8.76 -0.48
N SER A 114 -8.65 -9.01 -1.31
CA SER A 114 -8.11 -10.37 -1.53
C SER A 114 -7.16 -10.83 -0.43
N TYR A 115 -6.67 -9.91 0.42
CA TYR A 115 -5.75 -10.24 1.50
C TYR A 115 -6.51 -10.73 2.75
N PRO A 116 -5.94 -11.71 3.49
CA PRO A 116 -6.54 -12.21 4.72
C PRO A 116 -6.47 -11.16 5.84
N GLY A 117 -7.26 -11.39 6.89
CA GLY A 117 -7.20 -10.57 8.09
C GLY A 117 -8.05 -9.31 7.98
N LYS A 118 -7.67 -8.25 8.70
CA LYS A 118 -8.39 -6.97 8.69
C LYS A 118 -7.94 -6.11 7.52
N GLN A 119 -8.87 -5.71 6.66
CA GLN A 119 -8.59 -4.84 5.54
C GLN A 119 -8.95 -3.38 5.85
N LEU A 120 -7.94 -2.51 5.76
CA LEU A 120 -8.02 -1.08 6.03
C LEU A 120 -7.68 -0.29 4.77
N LEU A 121 -8.64 0.49 4.26
CA LEU A 121 -8.43 1.47 3.19
C LEU A 121 -8.24 2.87 3.80
N ILE A 122 -7.13 3.53 3.47
CA ILE A 122 -6.88 4.92 3.79
C ILE A 122 -6.86 5.74 2.50
N LEU A 123 -7.85 6.61 2.35
CA LEU A 123 -8.12 7.32 1.09
C LEU A 123 -7.93 8.84 1.25
N GLY A 124 -7.04 9.41 0.44
CA GLY A 124 -6.96 10.85 0.21
C GLY A 124 -7.83 11.30 -0.96
N ASP A 125 -7.98 12.62 -1.12
CA ASP A 125 -8.71 13.19 -2.26
C ASP A 125 -8.12 12.73 -3.60
N MET A 126 -8.99 12.22 -4.48
CA MET A 126 -8.70 11.91 -5.89
C MET A 126 -8.76 13.20 -6.72
N GLY A 127 -7.81 13.36 -7.66
CA GLY A 127 -7.59 14.61 -8.40
C GLY A 127 -8.22 14.61 -9.80
N GLU A 128 -8.38 15.80 -10.39
CA GLU A 128 -8.76 16.01 -11.80
C GLU A 128 -10.14 15.43 -12.21
N LEU A 129 -11.05 15.27 -11.25
CA LEU A 129 -12.35 14.63 -11.46
C LEU A 129 -13.50 15.58 -11.87
N GLY A 130 -13.24 16.88 -11.95
CA GLY A 130 -14.24 17.89 -12.34
C GLY A 130 -15.45 17.95 -11.39
N SER A 131 -16.64 18.24 -11.93
CA SER A 131 -17.88 18.37 -11.15
C SER A 131 -18.33 17.08 -10.46
N GLU A 132 -17.91 15.93 -10.99
CA GLU A 132 -18.32 14.60 -10.52
C GLU A 132 -17.44 14.08 -9.38
N ALA A 133 -16.48 14.87 -8.90
CA ALA A 133 -15.51 14.44 -7.91
C ALA A 133 -16.17 13.81 -6.68
N ARG A 134 -17.18 14.45 -6.08
CA ARG A 134 -17.90 13.89 -4.92
C ARG A 134 -18.58 12.57 -5.23
N ARG A 135 -19.24 12.47 -6.39
CA ARG A 135 -19.94 11.26 -6.83
C ARG A 135 -18.97 10.09 -6.96
N TYR A 136 -17.78 10.31 -7.52
CA TYR A 136 -16.77 9.27 -7.64
C TYR A 136 -16.20 8.82 -6.28
N HIS A 137 -16.03 9.72 -5.32
CA HIS A 137 -15.62 9.33 -3.96
C HIS A 137 -16.72 8.52 -3.27
N GLN A 138 -17.98 8.94 -3.39
CA GLN A 138 -19.13 8.18 -2.89
C GLN A 138 -19.18 6.77 -3.51
N GLU A 139 -19.08 6.68 -4.84
CA GLU A 139 -19.10 5.41 -5.58
C GLU A 139 -17.97 4.47 -5.13
N LEU A 140 -16.79 5.01 -4.80
CA LEU A 140 -15.68 4.23 -4.25
C LEU A 140 -15.98 3.74 -2.83
N GLY A 141 -16.61 4.55 -1.98
CA GLY A 141 -17.04 4.17 -0.63
C GLY A 141 -18.07 3.04 -0.65
N GLU A 142 -19.09 3.14 -1.51
CA GLU A 142 -20.10 2.09 -1.73
C GLU A 142 -19.45 0.81 -2.24
N PHE A 143 -18.52 0.92 -3.19
CA PHE A 143 -17.78 -0.22 -3.71
C PHE A 143 -16.93 -0.92 -2.65
N ALA A 144 -16.19 -0.16 -1.84
CA ALA A 144 -15.41 -0.67 -0.72
C ALA A 144 -16.30 -1.40 0.32
N LYS A 145 -17.50 -0.89 0.57
CA LYS A 145 -18.48 -1.56 1.44
C LYS A 145 -18.98 -2.87 0.84
N ASN A 146 -19.29 -2.89 -0.46
CA ASN A 146 -19.71 -4.12 -1.15
C ASN A 146 -18.62 -5.21 -1.14
N LEU A 147 -17.35 -4.81 -1.06
CA LEU A 147 -16.21 -5.71 -0.87
C LEU A 147 -16.03 -6.19 0.58
N GLN A 148 -16.86 -5.72 1.52
CA GLN A 148 -16.82 -6.06 2.94
C GLN A 148 -15.45 -5.75 3.59
N LEU A 149 -14.81 -4.65 3.18
CA LEU A 149 -13.62 -4.17 3.88
C LEU A 149 -13.98 -3.85 5.34
N ASN A 150 -13.02 -3.97 6.25
CA ASN A 150 -13.29 -3.72 7.66
C ASN A 150 -13.26 -2.24 8.01
N THR A 151 -12.39 -1.47 7.36
CA THR A 151 -12.21 -0.07 7.72
C THR A 151 -11.94 0.81 6.51
N LEU A 152 -12.60 1.99 6.47
CA LEU A 152 -12.30 3.07 5.54
C LEU A 152 -12.07 4.38 6.29
N LEU A 153 -10.82 4.86 6.26
CA LEU A 153 -10.44 6.18 6.79
C LEU A 153 -10.20 7.14 5.62
N SER A 154 -10.72 8.36 5.69
CA SER A 154 -10.49 9.37 4.64
C SER A 154 -9.79 10.63 5.15
N LEU A 155 -8.98 11.25 4.29
CA LEU A 155 -8.26 12.50 4.54
C LEU A 155 -8.44 13.47 3.36
N GLY A 156 -9.21 14.53 3.58
CA GLY A 156 -9.49 15.54 2.57
C GLY A 156 -10.98 15.77 2.30
N VAL A 157 -11.29 16.90 1.68
CA VAL A 157 -12.67 17.42 1.58
C VAL A 157 -13.56 16.54 0.71
N LEU A 158 -13.01 15.97 -0.36
CA LEU A 158 -13.79 15.16 -1.31
C LEU A 158 -13.89 13.71 -0.85
N SER A 159 -12.83 13.16 -0.28
CA SER A 159 -12.74 11.80 0.24
C SER A 159 -13.66 11.55 1.44
N GLN A 160 -14.12 12.60 2.12
CA GLN A 160 -15.20 12.49 3.10
C GLN A 160 -16.44 11.78 2.52
N SER A 161 -16.81 12.04 1.26
CA SER A 161 -17.96 11.38 0.64
C SER A 161 -17.80 9.86 0.53
N ALA A 162 -16.57 9.34 0.48
CA ALA A 162 -16.30 7.90 0.51
C ALA A 162 -16.57 7.31 1.90
N SER A 163 -16.10 7.98 2.96
CA SER A 163 -16.38 7.56 4.36
C SER A 163 -17.87 7.60 4.67
N ASP A 164 -18.55 8.68 4.28
CA ASP A 164 -19.99 8.84 4.51
C ASP A 164 -20.78 7.72 3.83
N ALA A 165 -20.41 7.36 2.60
CA ALA A 165 -21.07 6.30 1.84
C ALA A 165 -20.79 4.91 2.41
N PHE A 166 -19.54 4.64 2.79
CA PHE A 166 -19.16 3.38 3.43
C PHE A 166 -19.90 3.16 4.76
N ALA A 167 -20.09 4.22 5.54
CA ALA A 167 -20.76 4.19 6.84
C ALA A 167 -22.29 3.94 6.75
N GLN A 168 -22.90 4.05 5.57
CA GLN A 168 -24.34 3.83 5.43
C GLN A 168 -24.69 2.37 5.70
N ASN A 169 -25.74 2.10 6.47
CA ASN A 169 -26.17 0.73 6.82
C ASN A 169 -25.03 -0.10 7.44
N ASN A 170 -24.24 0.48 8.35
CA ASN A 170 -23.20 -0.26 9.07
C ASN A 170 -23.79 -1.45 9.83
N ASP A 171 -23.36 -2.65 9.44
CA ASP A 171 -23.55 -3.88 10.19
C ASP A 171 -22.22 -4.31 10.85
N LYS A 172 -22.30 -5.30 11.74
CA LYS A 172 -21.28 -5.62 12.77
C LYS A 172 -19.82 -5.62 12.24
N ASN A 173 -19.02 -4.72 12.82
CA ASN A 173 -17.55 -4.57 12.74
C ASN A 173 -16.96 -3.75 11.58
N GLU A 174 -17.79 -3.04 10.79
CA GLU A 174 -17.31 -2.02 9.84
C GLU A 174 -17.02 -0.68 10.56
N LEU A 175 -15.85 -0.09 10.31
CA LEU A 175 -15.44 1.21 10.85
C LEU A 175 -15.23 2.21 9.70
N SER A 176 -15.78 3.41 9.80
CA SER A 176 -15.39 4.50 8.90
C SER A 176 -15.33 5.83 9.62
N GLN A 177 -14.32 6.63 9.25
CA GLN A 177 -14.12 7.95 9.82
C GLN A 177 -13.39 8.86 8.82
N HIS A 178 -13.86 10.11 8.75
CA HIS A 178 -13.21 11.19 7.99
C HIS A 178 -12.34 12.05 8.90
N PHE A 179 -11.23 12.54 8.36
CA PHE A 179 -10.32 13.47 9.01
C PHE A 179 -9.99 14.64 8.09
N SER A 180 -9.98 15.85 8.65
CA SER A 180 -9.54 17.05 7.94
C SER A 180 -8.04 17.33 8.12
N GLN A 181 -7.39 16.67 9.08
CA GLN A 181 -5.97 16.85 9.41
C GLN A 181 -5.26 15.51 9.51
N ARG A 182 -4.04 15.44 8.95
CA ARG A 182 -3.24 14.21 8.95
C ARG A 182 -2.90 13.75 10.38
N ASN A 183 -2.57 14.67 11.28
CA ASN A 183 -2.21 14.33 12.65
C ASN A 183 -3.35 13.58 13.38
N ASP A 184 -4.60 14.01 13.17
CA ASP A 184 -5.77 13.38 13.77
C ASP A 184 -6.01 11.97 13.20
N LEU A 185 -5.86 11.83 11.87
CA LEU A 185 -5.89 10.52 11.20
C LEU A 185 -4.85 9.58 11.81
N MET A 186 -3.59 10.04 11.94
CA MET A 186 -2.50 9.20 12.43
C MET A 186 -2.67 8.81 13.89
N ALA A 187 -3.10 9.76 14.75
CA ALA A 187 -3.38 9.48 16.15
C ALA A 187 -4.48 8.40 16.30
N HIS A 188 -5.57 8.52 15.53
CA HIS A 188 -6.64 7.54 15.51
C HIS A 188 -6.16 6.18 14.98
N LEU A 189 -5.45 6.18 13.84
CA LEU A 189 -4.91 4.98 13.22
C LEU A 189 -4.03 4.19 14.18
N PHE A 190 -3.07 4.85 14.85
CA PHE A 190 -2.17 4.17 15.78
C PHE A 190 -2.87 3.67 17.03
N SER A 191 -3.86 4.41 17.55
CA SER A 191 -4.69 3.91 18.66
C SER A 191 -5.43 2.64 18.26
N MET A 192 -6.08 2.65 17.09
CA MET A 192 -6.80 1.50 16.56
C MET A 192 -5.87 0.30 16.30
N LEU A 193 -4.71 0.51 15.68
CA LEU A 193 -3.75 -0.57 15.41
C LEU A 193 -3.22 -1.18 16.72
N ASN A 194 -2.91 -0.36 17.73
CA ASN A 194 -2.50 -0.86 19.05
C ASN A 194 -3.56 -1.76 19.69
N GLU A 195 -4.82 -1.35 19.67
CA GLU A 195 -5.93 -2.15 20.19
C GLU A 195 -6.07 -3.48 19.42
N GLN A 196 -5.95 -3.44 18.09
CA GLN A 196 -6.04 -4.64 17.26
C GLN A 196 -4.88 -5.61 17.50
N LEU A 197 -3.65 -5.11 17.58
CA LEU A 197 -2.46 -5.93 17.85
C LEU A 197 -2.49 -6.53 19.26
N ALA A 198 -3.05 -5.82 20.24
CA ALA A 198 -3.24 -6.33 21.60
C ALA A 198 -4.34 -7.40 21.70
N ALA A 199 -5.38 -7.31 20.85
CA ALA A 199 -6.53 -8.21 20.90
C ALA A 199 -6.29 -9.60 20.28
N GLY A 200 -5.25 -9.78 19.44
CA GLY A 200 -4.88 -11.11 18.95
C GLY A 200 -4.04 -11.13 17.67
N GLN A 201 -3.73 -12.35 17.22
CA GLN A 201 -2.97 -12.65 16.00
C GLN A 201 -3.88 -12.69 14.77
N GLN A 202 -4.38 -11.53 14.33
CA GLN A 202 -5.06 -11.42 13.03
C GLN A 202 -4.24 -10.52 12.13
N ASP A 203 -3.85 -11.02 10.96
CA ASP A 203 -3.13 -10.25 9.96
C ASP A 203 -3.88 -8.95 9.61
N ILE A 204 -3.13 -7.92 9.22
CA ILE A 204 -3.69 -6.62 8.85
C ILE A 204 -3.18 -6.25 7.46
N ALA A 205 -4.08 -5.88 6.55
CA ALA A 205 -3.74 -5.31 5.26
C ALA A 205 -4.17 -3.84 5.23
N ILE A 206 -3.24 -2.94 4.97
CA ILE A 206 -3.45 -1.49 4.92
C ILE A 206 -3.14 -1.03 3.50
N LEU A 207 -4.08 -0.38 2.83
CA LEU A 207 -3.85 0.28 1.56
C LEU A 207 -3.97 1.78 1.70
N VAL A 208 -2.96 2.51 1.23
CA VAL A 208 -2.95 3.98 1.22
C VAL A 208 -3.00 4.46 -0.22
N LYS A 209 -4.01 5.28 -0.55
CA LYS A 209 -4.22 5.80 -1.89
C LYS A 209 -4.71 7.25 -1.87
N GLY A 210 -4.27 8.05 -2.83
CA GLY A 210 -4.71 9.43 -3.01
C GLY A 210 -4.11 10.03 -4.28
N SER A 211 -4.55 11.24 -4.64
CA SER A 211 -3.89 12.02 -5.68
C SER A 211 -2.51 12.50 -5.21
N ARG A 212 -1.65 12.88 -6.15
CA ARG A 212 -0.36 13.50 -5.85
C ARG A 212 -0.47 14.75 -4.97
N SER A 213 -1.54 15.54 -5.12
CA SER A 213 -1.80 16.72 -4.29
C SER A 213 -2.31 16.39 -2.87
N ALA A 214 -2.79 15.17 -2.63
CA ALA A 214 -3.22 14.74 -1.31
C ALA A 214 -2.04 14.33 -0.40
N HIS A 215 -0.85 14.13 -0.98
CA HIS A 215 0.39 13.83 -0.26
C HIS A 215 0.30 12.61 0.68
N MET A 216 -0.40 11.55 0.22
CA MET A 216 -0.64 10.35 1.02
C MET A 216 0.63 9.51 1.26
N GLU A 217 1.73 9.78 0.55
CA GLU A 217 3.04 9.20 0.80
C GLU A 217 3.56 9.50 2.21
N HIS A 218 3.11 10.60 2.82
CA HIS A 218 3.45 10.93 4.21
C HIS A 218 2.75 10.00 5.19
N VAL A 219 1.51 9.61 4.93
CA VAL A 219 0.80 8.61 5.75
C VAL A 219 1.55 7.28 5.72
N VAL A 220 1.95 6.82 4.53
CA VAL A 220 2.76 5.61 4.37
C VAL A 220 4.06 5.69 5.17
N THR A 221 4.77 6.82 5.04
CA THR A 221 6.04 7.06 5.72
C THR A 221 5.87 7.01 7.24
N GLU A 222 4.84 7.68 7.77
CA GLU A 222 4.56 7.70 9.22
C GLU A 222 4.14 6.31 9.75
N ILE A 223 3.37 5.53 8.99
CA ILE A 223 3.06 4.13 9.35
C ILE A 223 4.34 3.30 9.46
N MET A 224 5.24 3.39 8.47
CA MET A 224 6.51 2.65 8.51
C MET A 224 7.37 3.03 9.72
N HIS A 225 7.54 4.34 9.96
CA HIS A 225 8.32 4.83 11.11
C HIS A 225 7.71 4.39 12.45
N TRP A 226 6.39 4.32 12.54
CA TRP A 226 5.71 3.86 13.75
C TRP A 226 5.99 2.38 14.03
N PHE A 227 5.89 1.52 13.02
CA PHE A 227 6.24 0.09 13.15
C PHE A 227 7.73 -0.13 13.46
N GLU A 228 8.62 0.66 12.88
CA GLU A 228 10.06 0.62 13.20
C GLU A 228 10.31 0.97 14.68
N GLN A 229 9.74 2.08 15.16
CA GLN A 229 9.89 2.52 16.55
C GLN A 229 9.32 1.50 17.54
N MET A 230 8.13 0.97 17.25
CA MET A 230 7.50 -0.06 18.06
C MET A 230 8.41 -1.29 18.20
N ASN A 231 9.02 -1.75 17.11
CA ASN A 231 9.94 -2.89 17.13
C ASN A 231 11.29 -2.57 17.81
N SER A 232 11.81 -1.35 17.72
CA SER A 232 13.07 -0.95 18.37
C SER A 232 12.97 -0.81 19.89
N GLN A 233 11.85 -0.28 20.40
CA GLN A 233 11.58 -0.17 21.85
C GLN A 233 11.41 -1.56 22.49
N GLN A 234 10.91 -2.54 21.73
CA GLN A 234 10.75 -3.92 22.20
C GLN A 234 12.10 -4.64 22.35
N SER A 235 13.06 -4.42 21.44
CA SER A 235 14.41 -5.01 21.53
C SER A 235 15.22 -4.50 22.74
N THR A 236 15.07 -3.22 23.09
CA THR A 236 15.73 -2.63 24.27
C THR A 236 15.11 -3.07 25.59
N SER A 237 13.80 -3.35 25.63
CA SER A 237 13.08 -3.82 26.82
C SER A 237 13.40 -5.29 27.16
N GLN A 238 13.61 -6.15 26.15
CA GLN A 238 14.01 -7.54 26.35
C GLN A 238 15.46 -7.66 26.87
N GLU A 239 16.39 -6.83 26.40
CA GLU A 239 17.77 -6.81 26.88
C GLU A 239 17.89 -6.41 28.36
N SER A 240 17.08 -5.43 28.81
CA SER A 240 17.03 -5.03 30.22
C SER A 240 16.51 -6.14 31.14
N CYS A 241 15.44 -6.87 30.75
CA CYS A 241 14.92 -7.98 31.55
C CYS A 241 15.88 -9.18 31.60
N THR A 242 16.64 -9.46 30.54
CA THR A 242 17.68 -10.50 30.57
C THR A 242 18.85 -10.13 31.47
N ASN A 243 19.23 -8.85 31.54
CA ASN A 243 20.31 -8.39 32.41
C ASN A 243 19.91 -8.40 33.90
N GLU A 244 18.68 -8.01 34.25
CA GLU A 244 18.19 -8.11 35.64
C GLU A 244 18.01 -9.56 36.12
N SER A 245 17.58 -10.46 35.22
CA SER A 245 17.44 -11.89 35.51
C SER A 245 18.80 -12.58 35.71
N ASN A 246 19.84 -12.14 34.99
CA ASN A 246 21.21 -12.63 35.18
C ASN A 246 21.88 -12.04 36.42
N ALA A 247 21.61 -10.78 36.77
CA ALA A 247 22.09 -10.16 38.01
C ALA A 247 21.51 -10.85 39.26
N SER A 248 20.22 -11.22 39.23
CA SER A 248 19.54 -11.90 40.33
C SER A 248 20.02 -13.36 40.51
N LYS A 249 20.37 -14.06 39.42
CA LYS A 249 20.95 -15.41 39.49
C LYS A 249 22.38 -15.42 40.03
N ASN A 250 23.19 -14.41 39.72
CA ASN A 250 24.56 -14.30 40.25
C ASN A 250 24.59 -14.01 41.76
N GLN A 251 23.64 -13.23 42.30
CA GLN A 251 23.54 -13.00 43.74
C GLN A 251 23.05 -14.24 44.52
N ALA A 252 22.23 -15.09 43.92
CA ALA A 252 21.78 -16.34 44.55
C ALA A 252 22.90 -17.39 44.65
N SER A 253 23.83 -17.44 43.68
CA SER A 253 24.99 -18.35 43.72
C SER A 253 26.08 -17.95 44.71
N GLU A 254 26.23 -16.67 45.04
CA GLU A 254 27.22 -16.22 46.03
C GLU A 254 26.79 -16.50 47.48
N ASN A 255 25.48 -16.54 47.78
CA ASN A 255 24.99 -16.84 49.13
C ASN A 255 24.99 -18.35 49.47
N GLN A 256 24.90 -19.26 48.50
CA GLN A 256 25.00 -20.71 48.76
C GLN A 256 26.43 -21.20 49.02
N SER A 257 27.45 -20.37 48.77
CA SER A 257 28.86 -20.72 49.03
C SER A 257 29.31 -20.40 50.47
N LYS A 258 28.47 -19.76 51.30
CA LYS A 258 28.81 -19.37 52.68
C LYS A 258 28.17 -20.22 53.79
N GLU A 259 27.21 -21.09 53.48
CA GLU A 259 26.58 -21.98 54.49
C GLU A 259 27.23 -23.39 54.59
N GLY A 260 28.23 -23.70 53.76
CA GLY A 260 28.94 -25.00 53.77
C GLY A 260 30.17 -25.08 54.66
N LYS A 261 30.45 -24.08 55.51
CA LYS A 261 31.57 -24.09 56.47
C LYS A 261 31.14 -23.52 57.81
N ALA A 262 30.44 -24.33 58.59
CA ALA A 262 30.40 -24.26 60.05
C ALA A 262 30.29 -25.69 60.59
#